data_AF-A0A3C1CL57-F1
#
_entry.id   AF-A0A3C1CL57-F1
#
_cell.length_a   1.000
_cell.length_b   1.000
_cell.length_c   1.000
_cell.angle_alpha   90.00
_cell.angle_beta   90.00
_cell.angle_gamma   90.00
#
_symmetry.space_group_name_H-M   'P 1'
#
loop_
_entity.id
_entity.type
_entity.pdbx_description
1 polymer ?
#
loop_
_entity_poly.entity_id
_entity_poly.type
_entity_poly.pdbx_seq_one_letter_code
_entity_poly.pdbx_strand_id
1 'polypeptide(L)'
;MQAGAGLRSRVSPLMEGSGGARWRVSRLVATADLRRRVSRLVEVSRGPRSRLFALVRAHKIRSALLALLILLSPVFWSMGSALANPAMGSSLPGRLAEWAREHGGGPVVVWAENLWYSHHAPPVGGKPAKGALPSAVHVSSAPPVSAPPHLPPPAPMAPVASPPVPGEGQWQPAGRLIDGVPAVYETFVRPDTVHTSVVTGVAWMDTDLLSATLYSGSQIPGHGPWSYTAPVSAQQSTSLVAAFNSGFLMSNANGGYYTEGRTAYPLREGAASFVIYNDGRATVGQWGRDVSMAPNVTSVRQNLVLLVDNGQPVSNLNAADTSVWGYTLSNRVYVARSGVGVTADGALVYAGGPNLDIVDLADVLARAGAVRAMELDINNDWVNFATYAPPSPTGEASAANGSTLVPGMAGGAGRYFSSWWARDFFTLSARPSARTP
;
A
#
# COMPACT_ATOMS: atom_id res chain seq x y z
N MET A 1 47.00 60.06 -1.19
CA MET A 1 47.35 61.40 -1.72
C MET A 1 46.12 61.97 -2.42
N GLN A 2 45.88 63.28 -2.23
CA GLN A 2 45.08 64.24 -3.04
C GLN A 2 43.78 63.76 -3.75
N ALA A 3 42.58 64.30 -3.55
CA ALA A 3 42.07 65.66 -3.28
C ALA A 3 42.01 66.63 -4.49
N GLY A 4 40.89 67.37 -4.60
CA GLY A 4 40.56 68.36 -5.67
C GLY A 4 39.26 67.97 -6.42
N ALA A 5 38.05 68.52 -6.22
CA ALA A 5 37.53 69.79 -5.67
C ALA A 5 37.49 71.00 -6.65
N GLY A 6 36.27 71.55 -6.86
CA GLY A 6 35.95 72.76 -7.63
C GLY A 6 34.47 72.77 -8.07
N LEU A 7 33.47 73.36 -7.37
CA LEU A 7 33.20 74.80 -7.09
C LEU A 7 33.04 75.63 -8.38
N ARG A 8 32.09 76.57 -8.59
CA ARG A 8 31.15 77.42 -7.79
C ARG A 8 30.04 77.91 -8.78
N SER A 9 28.90 78.57 -8.48
CA SER A 9 28.05 78.90 -7.29
C SER A 9 26.88 79.83 -7.72
N ARG A 10 26.00 80.25 -6.77
CA ARG A 10 25.04 81.40 -6.83
C ARG A 10 23.67 81.12 -7.47
N VAL A 11 22.52 81.69 -7.04
CA VAL A 11 22.23 82.67 -5.96
C VAL A 11 20.75 82.57 -5.50
N SER A 12 20.45 82.99 -4.26
CA SER A 12 19.11 83.32 -3.72
C SER A 12 19.11 84.80 -3.26
N PRO A 13 18.05 85.45 -2.71
CA PRO A 13 16.64 85.04 -2.43
C PRO A 13 15.60 86.21 -2.65
N LEU A 14 14.42 86.14 -1.98
CA LEU A 14 13.58 87.25 -1.43
C LEU A 14 12.57 88.07 -2.29
N MET A 15 11.28 87.84 -1.99
CA MET A 15 10.25 88.79 -1.48
C MET A 15 9.43 89.80 -2.35
N GLU A 16 8.32 90.23 -1.69
CA GLU A 16 7.32 91.29 -1.99
C GLU A 16 6.32 91.06 -3.14
N GLY A 17 5.05 91.49 -3.07
CA GLY A 17 4.27 92.13 -1.98
C GLY A 17 2.75 91.99 -2.25
N SER A 18 1.92 91.71 -1.23
CA SER A 18 1.10 92.69 -0.49
C SER A 18 -0.17 93.22 -1.21
N GLY A 19 -1.35 92.90 -0.65
CA GLY A 19 -2.64 93.46 -1.07
C GLY A 19 -3.77 92.98 -0.15
N GLY A 20 -3.93 93.61 1.02
CA GLY A 20 -4.84 93.14 2.07
C GLY A 20 -6.02 94.07 2.37
N ALA A 21 -7.09 93.51 2.93
CA ALA A 21 -8.13 94.23 3.65
C ALA A 21 -8.52 93.45 4.92
N ARG A 22 -8.72 94.16 6.03
CA ARG A 22 -8.96 93.61 7.38
C ARG A 22 -10.47 93.43 7.64
N TRP A 23 -10.83 92.59 8.62
CA TRP A 23 -11.56 93.00 9.85
C TRP A 23 -11.52 91.86 10.91
N ARG A 24 -12.10 92.09 12.09
CA ARG A 24 -11.66 91.53 13.40
C ARG A 24 -12.55 90.42 14.00
N VAL A 25 -11.88 89.48 14.71
CA VAL A 25 -12.19 88.91 16.05
C VAL A 25 -13.61 88.32 16.25
N SER A 26 -13.76 87.02 16.57
CA SER A 26 -13.79 86.54 17.97
C SER A 26 -13.63 85.02 18.11
N ARG A 27 -13.12 84.55 19.26
CA ARG A 27 -13.14 83.13 19.64
C ARG A 27 -14.56 82.68 19.97
N LEU A 28 -14.92 81.45 19.63
CA LEU A 28 -16.04 80.74 20.24
C LEU A 28 -15.62 79.30 20.57
N VAL A 29 -15.79 78.92 21.83
CA VAL A 29 -15.46 77.59 22.35
C VAL A 29 -16.51 76.60 21.86
N ALA A 30 -16.10 75.61 21.08
CA ALA A 30 -16.97 74.51 20.68
C ALA A 30 -17.20 73.57 21.87
N THR A 31 -18.29 73.79 22.61
CA THR A 31 -18.74 72.91 23.68
C THR A 31 -19.19 71.54 23.15
N ALA A 32 -19.13 70.51 24.00
CA ALA A 32 -19.22 69.10 23.63
C ALA A 32 -20.62 68.58 23.19
N ASP A 33 -21.50 69.45 22.67
CA ASP A 33 -22.92 69.12 22.46
C ASP A 33 -23.29 68.79 21.00
N LEU A 34 -22.47 69.19 20.01
CA LEU A 34 -22.71 68.82 18.60
C LEU A 34 -22.56 67.31 18.31
N ARG A 35 -21.86 66.54 19.17
CA ARG A 35 -21.76 65.07 19.02
C ARG A 35 -23.01 64.30 19.44
N ARG A 36 -24.00 64.92 20.11
CA ARG A 36 -25.24 64.21 20.54
C ARG A 36 -26.40 64.32 19.56
N ARG A 37 -26.40 65.30 18.66
CA ARG A 37 -27.52 65.51 17.69
C ARG A 37 -27.40 64.69 16.40
N VAL A 38 -26.20 64.33 15.95
CA VAL A 38 -26.01 63.43 14.79
C VAL A 38 -26.48 62.01 15.12
N SER A 39 -26.28 61.56 16.36
CA SER A 39 -26.64 60.21 16.83
C SER A 39 -28.14 59.92 16.86
N ARG A 40 -29.01 60.95 16.83
CA ARG A 40 -30.46 60.81 17.01
C ARG A 40 -31.30 61.00 15.73
N LEU A 41 -30.66 61.04 14.56
CA LEU A 41 -31.31 61.00 13.24
C LEU A 41 -31.05 59.70 12.45
N VAL A 42 -30.23 58.79 12.97
CA VAL A 42 -29.99 57.45 12.38
C VAL A 42 -30.99 56.40 12.89
N GLU A 43 -31.79 56.73 13.92
CA GLU A 43 -32.65 55.78 14.63
C GLU A 43 -34.10 55.70 14.12
N VAL A 44 -34.41 56.34 12.98
CA VAL A 44 -35.75 56.31 12.35
C VAL A 44 -35.69 55.92 10.86
N SER A 45 -35.14 54.73 10.55
CA SER A 45 -35.54 53.94 9.35
C SER A 45 -35.04 52.48 9.37
N ARG A 46 -35.11 51.79 10.51
CA ARG A 46 -34.94 50.32 10.56
C ARG A 46 -36.31 49.61 10.57
N GLY A 47 -37.11 49.88 9.53
CA GLY A 47 -38.40 49.22 9.34
C GLY A 47 -38.27 47.69 9.18
N PRO A 48 -39.39 46.94 9.31
CA PRO A 48 -39.42 45.47 9.34
C PRO A 48 -38.83 44.78 8.10
N ARG A 49 -38.64 45.53 7.00
CA ARG A 49 -37.98 45.10 5.77
C ARG A 49 -36.57 44.51 6.02
N SER A 50 -35.78 45.04 6.96
CA SER A 50 -34.42 44.54 7.22
C SER A 50 -34.40 43.11 7.80
N ARG A 51 -35.35 42.78 8.70
CA ARG A 51 -35.54 41.43 9.23
C ARG A 51 -36.07 40.47 8.16
N LEU A 52 -36.99 40.91 7.32
CA LEU A 52 -37.49 40.14 6.16
C LEU A 52 -36.37 39.82 5.16
N PHE A 53 -35.52 40.78 4.79
CA PHE A 53 -34.36 40.51 3.91
C PHE A 53 -33.35 39.56 4.56
N ALA A 54 -33.08 39.67 5.87
CA ALA A 54 -32.22 38.72 6.58
C ALA A 54 -32.81 37.30 6.61
N LEU A 55 -34.12 37.16 6.88
CA LEU A 55 -34.82 35.87 6.87
C LEU A 55 -34.88 35.26 5.47
N VAL A 56 -35.15 36.03 4.42
CA VAL A 56 -35.14 35.56 3.02
C VAL A 56 -33.72 35.18 2.59
N ARG A 57 -32.69 35.90 3.01
CA ARG A 57 -31.29 35.56 2.72
C ARG A 57 -30.85 34.29 3.46
N ALA A 58 -31.25 34.14 4.73
CA ALA A 58 -31.04 32.91 5.50
C ALA A 58 -31.83 31.72 4.92
N HIS A 59 -33.06 31.94 4.44
CA HIS A 59 -33.85 30.91 3.76
C HIS A 59 -33.20 30.50 2.44
N LYS A 60 -32.76 31.44 1.60
CA LYS A 60 -32.01 31.15 0.37
C LYS A 60 -30.70 30.40 0.64
N ILE A 61 -29.96 30.74 1.69
CA ILE A 61 -28.76 30.00 2.11
C ILE A 61 -29.13 28.57 2.56
N ARG A 62 -30.19 28.41 3.36
CA ARG A 62 -30.68 27.08 3.79
C ARG A 62 -31.18 26.23 2.61
N SER A 63 -31.91 26.82 1.67
CA SER A 63 -32.34 26.15 0.43
C SER A 63 -31.15 25.78 -0.46
N ALA A 64 -30.12 26.63 -0.55
CA ALA A 64 -28.90 26.31 -1.30
C ALA A 64 -28.08 25.19 -0.63
N LEU A 65 -27.97 25.19 0.70
CA LEU A 65 -27.33 24.12 1.47
C LEU A 65 -28.12 22.80 1.38
N LEU A 66 -29.46 22.86 1.42
CA LEU A 66 -30.32 21.68 1.25
C LEU A 66 -30.24 21.13 -0.19
N ALA A 67 -30.26 22.01 -1.19
CA ALA A 67 -30.05 21.62 -2.58
C ALA A 67 -28.67 20.99 -2.79
N LEU A 68 -27.60 21.57 -2.21
CA LEU A 68 -26.25 21.00 -2.25
C LEU A 68 -26.19 19.63 -1.55
N LEU A 69 -26.84 19.46 -0.39
CA LEU A 69 -26.96 18.18 0.30
C LEU A 69 -27.68 17.12 -0.54
N ILE A 70 -28.76 17.48 -1.22
CA ILE A 70 -29.48 16.60 -2.14
C ILE A 70 -28.61 16.24 -3.35
N LEU A 71 -27.91 17.21 -3.93
CA LEU A 71 -27.04 17.02 -5.10
C LEU A 71 -25.80 16.17 -4.79
N LEU A 72 -25.29 16.24 -3.57
CA LEU A 72 -24.21 15.39 -3.04
C LEU A 72 -24.73 14.05 -2.45
N SER A 73 -26.04 13.85 -2.30
CA SER A 73 -26.58 12.62 -1.70
C SER A 73 -26.17 11.32 -2.44
N PRO A 74 -26.01 11.26 -3.78
CA PRO A 74 -25.47 10.07 -4.44
C PRO A 74 -24.00 9.82 -4.10
N VAL A 75 -23.22 10.88 -3.87
CA VAL A 75 -21.80 10.79 -3.46
C VAL A 75 -21.70 10.27 -2.03
N PHE A 76 -22.52 10.81 -1.11
CA PHE A 76 -22.58 10.32 0.27
C PHE A 76 -23.10 8.88 0.36
N TRP A 77 -24.07 8.49 -0.47
CA TRP A 77 -24.58 7.13 -0.56
C TRP A 77 -23.50 6.17 -1.11
N SER A 78 -22.83 6.53 -2.20
CA SER A 78 -21.71 5.76 -2.76
C SER A 78 -20.60 5.58 -1.73
N MET A 79 -20.13 6.65 -1.10
CA MET A 79 -19.08 6.60 -0.07
C MET A 79 -19.52 5.76 1.13
N GLY A 80 -20.76 5.93 1.61
CA GLY A 80 -21.31 5.13 2.70
C GLY A 80 -21.37 3.64 2.36
N SER A 81 -21.74 3.29 1.12
CA SER A 81 -21.76 1.91 0.64
C SER A 81 -20.36 1.30 0.55
N ALA A 82 -19.35 2.07 0.11
CA ALA A 82 -17.97 1.59 0.03
C ALA A 82 -17.33 1.44 1.42
N LEU A 83 -17.59 2.36 2.35
CA LEU A 83 -17.16 2.25 3.76
C LEU A 83 -17.80 1.04 4.46
N ALA A 84 -19.05 0.71 4.11
CA ALA A 84 -19.73 -0.49 4.59
C ALA A 84 -19.24 -1.79 3.90
N ASN A 85 -18.62 -1.71 2.73
CA ASN A 85 -18.23 -2.86 1.93
C ASN A 85 -16.85 -3.42 2.35
N PRO A 86 -16.76 -4.60 3.00
CA PRO A 86 -15.49 -5.20 3.39
C PRO A 86 -14.61 -5.65 2.21
N ALA A 87 -15.17 -5.80 1.01
CA ALA A 87 -14.38 -6.03 -0.22
C ALA A 87 -13.39 -4.89 -0.52
N MET A 88 -13.72 -3.65 -0.11
CA MET A 88 -12.91 -2.46 -0.36
C MET A 88 -11.75 -2.29 0.64
N GLY A 89 -11.62 -3.17 1.63
CA GLY A 89 -10.49 -3.17 2.57
C GLY A 89 -10.85 -3.75 3.95
N SER A 90 -9.84 -4.28 4.65
CA SER A 90 -9.97 -4.66 6.06
C SER A 90 -10.07 -3.45 7.00
N SER A 91 -9.54 -2.28 6.61
CA SER A 91 -9.59 -1.03 7.39
C SER A 91 -10.54 0.01 6.78
N LEU A 92 -11.13 0.86 7.63
CA LEU A 92 -11.93 2.02 7.17
C LEU A 92 -11.12 3.00 6.30
N PRO A 93 -9.86 3.35 6.62
CA PRO A 93 -9.00 4.14 5.72
C PRO A 93 -8.79 3.49 4.35
N GLY A 94 -8.58 2.18 4.29
CA GLY A 94 -8.42 1.44 3.03
C GLY A 94 -9.67 1.53 2.15
N ARG A 95 -10.86 1.28 2.74
CA ARG A 95 -12.15 1.39 2.03
C ARG A 95 -12.38 2.80 1.47
N LEU A 96 -12.02 3.83 2.23
CA LEU A 96 -12.12 5.22 1.79
C LEU A 96 -11.13 5.53 0.65
N ALA A 97 -9.90 5.02 0.73
CA ALA A 97 -8.87 5.22 -0.28
C ALA A 97 -9.25 4.56 -1.62
N GLU A 98 -9.76 3.32 -1.61
CA GLU A 98 -10.25 2.67 -2.83
C GLU A 98 -11.47 3.39 -3.42
N TRP A 99 -12.46 3.76 -2.60
CA TRP A 99 -13.61 4.54 -3.06
C TRP A 99 -13.17 5.84 -3.76
N ALA A 100 -12.26 6.59 -3.13
CA ALA A 100 -11.78 7.85 -3.68
C ALA A 100 -10.93 7.67 -4.95
N ARG A 101 -10.23 6.53 -5.09
CA ARG A 101 -9.51 6.16 -6.32
C ARG A 101 -10.48 5.90 -7.47
N GLU A 102 -11.55 5.15 -7.25
CA GLU A 102 -12.58 4.86 -8.26
C GLU A 102 -13.38 6.09 -8.70
N HIS A 103 -13.57 7.07 -7.80
CA HIS A 103 -14.41 8.25 -8.04
C HIS A 103 -13.62 9.52 -8.40
N GLY A 104 -12.37 9.41 -8.83
CA GLY A 104 -11.54 10.54 -9.27
C GLY A 104 -11.10 11.50 -8.15
N GLY A 105 -11.28 11.13 -6.89
CA GLY A 105 -10.88 11.88 -5.69
C GLY A 105 -9.37 11.87 -5.40
N GLY A 106 -8.57 11.25 -6.28
CA GLY A 106 -7.11 11.12 -6.15
C GLY A 106 -6.38 12.37 -5.65
N PRO A 107 -6.59 13.57 -6.22
CA PRO A 107 -5.90 14.79 -5.77
C PRO A 107 -6.18 15.20 -4.31
N VAL A 108 -7.39 14.92 -3.80
CA VAL A 108 -7.80 15.27 -2.42
C VAL A 108 -7.24 14.25 -1.42
N VAL A 109 -7.25 12.97 -1.79
CA VAL A 109 -6.51 11.93 -1.07
C VAL A 109 -5.06 12.35 -0.96
N VAL A 110 -4.41 12.62 -2.10
CA VAL A 110 -2.99 12.99 -2.16
C VAL A 110 -2.62 14.19 -1.29
N TRP A 111 -3.49 15.21 -1.22
CA TRP A 111 -3.27 16.35 -0.33
C TRP A 111 -3.32 15.99 1.16
N ALA A 112 -4.39 15.31 1.61
CA ALA A 112 -4.54 14.90 3.01
C ALA A 112 -3.45 13.91 3.44
N GLU A 113 -3.00 13.11 2.49
CA GLU A 113 -1.97 12.10 2.63
C GLU A 113 -0.54 12.64 2.72
N ASN A 114 -0.22 13.68 1.96
CA ASN A 114 1.05 14.41 2.08
C ASN A 114 1.14 15.14 3.43
N LEU A 115 0.02 15.70 3.90
CA LEU A 115 -0.06 16.32 5.23
C LEU A 115 0.11 15.29 6.36
N TRP A 116 -0.39 14.05 6.20
CA TRP A 116 -0.11 12.98 7.16
C TRP A 116 1.37 12.59 7.15
N TYR A 117 1.98 12.43 5.97
CA TYR A 117 3.38 11.98 5.85
C TYR A 117 4.41 13.01 6.30
N SER A 118 4.15 14.32 6.14
CA SER A 118 5.00 15.37 6.73
C SER A 118 5.08 15.31 8.26
N HIS A 119 4.20 14.53 8.91
CA HIS A 119 4.18 14.29 10.35
C HIS A 119 4.44 12.82 10.75
N HIS A 120 4.53 11.89 9.79
CA HIS A 120 4.63 10.44 10.04
C HIS A 120 5.56 9.69 9.07
N ALA A 121 6.63 10.32 8.61
CA ALA A 121 7.68 9.63 7.85
C ALA A 121 8.29 8.47 8.65
N PRO A 122 8.77 7.40 7.99
CA PRO A 122 9.44 6.29 8.69
C PRO A 122 10.59 6.81 9.58
N PRO A 123 10.69 6.35 10.83
CA PRO A 123 11.73 6.81 11.74
C PRO A 123 13.11 6.35 11.27
N VAL A 124 14.00 7.31 11.07
CA VAL A 124 15.42 7.05 10.82
C VAL A 124 16.07 6.50 12.09
N GLY A 125 16.73 5.36 11.95
CA GLY A 125 17.37 4.61 13.03
C GLY A 125 16.37 3.90 13.95
N GLY A 126 16.81 3.72 15.20
CA GLY A 126 16.05 3.05 16.24
C GLY A 126 16.19 1.53 16.23
N LYS A 127 15.41 0.87 17.10
CA LYS A 127 15.31 -0.59 17.21
C LYS A 127 13.89 -1.01 16.85
N PRO A 128 13.67 -2.21 16.28
CA PRO A 128 12.32 -2.74 16.07
C PRO A 128 11.52 -2.75 17.37
N ALA A 129 10.23 -2.41 17.28
CA ALA A 129 9.36 -2.37 18.43
C ALA A 129 9.22 -3.75 19.09
N LYS A 130 8.94 -3.78 20.41
CA LYS A 130 8.64 -5.05 21.09
C LYS A 130 7.41 -5.68 20.45
N GLY A 131 7.56 -6.89 19.92
CA GLY A 131 6.50 -7.59 19.17
C GLY A 131 6.38 -7.20 17.70
N ALA A 132 7.32 -6.43 17.13
CA ALA A 132 7.45 -6.28 15.68
C ALA A 132 8.26 -7.41 15.03
N LEU A 133 9.14 -8.07 15.80
CA LEU A 133 9.85 -9.27 15.36
C LEU A 133 8.85 -10.45 15.29
N PRO A 134 8.87 -11.27 14.22
CA PRO A 134 8.13 -12.53 14.17
C PRO A 134 8.45 -13.42 15.38
N SER A 135 7.41 -14.00 15.96
CA SER A 135 7.57 -14.97 17.06
C SER A 135 7.96 -16.32 16.49
N ALA A 136 9.06 -16.89 17.00
CA ALA A 136 9.53 -18.22 16.63
C ALA A 136 8.50 -19.32 16.94
N VAL A 137 7.78 -19.80 15.92
CA VAL A 137 6.94 -21.01 16.05
C VAL A 137 7.83 -22.22 15.79
N HIS A 138 8.44 -22.74 16.84
CA HIS A 138 9.27 -23.95 16.74
C HIS A 138 8.41 -25.18 16.42
N VAL A 139 8.26 -25.48 15.12
CA VAL A 139 7.81 -26.79 14.67
C VAL A 139 8.99 -27.77 14.80
N SER A 140 9.04 -28.50 15.92
CA SER A 140 10.07 -29.50 16.17
C SER A 140 9.84 -30.75 15.31
N SER A 141 10.57 -30.86 14.20
CA SER A 141 10.59 -32.05 13.35
C SER A 141 11.78 -32.95 13.72
N ALA A 142 11.52 -34.17 14.19
CA ALA A 142 12.53 -35.23 14.10
C ALA A 142 12.77 -35.57 12.62
N PRO A 143 14.02 -35.85 12.19
CA PRO A 143 14.28 -36.19 10.79
C PRO A 143 13.49 -37.45 10.40
N PRO A 144 12.69 -37.42 9.32
CA PRO A 144 11.88 -38.57 8.92
C PRO A 144 12.76 -39.72 8.42
N VAL A 145 12.29 -40.95 8.62
CA VAL A 145 12.99 -42.18 8.19
C VAL A 145 13.09 -42.28 6.66
N SER A 146 12.15 -41.65 5.95
CA SER A 146 12.19 -41.43 4.51
C SER A 146 11.49 -40.10 4.22
N ALA A 147 12.23 -39.15 3.64
CA ALA A 147 11.68 -37.87 3.20
C ALA A 147 11.22 -37.96 1.74
N PRO A 148 10.12 -37.28 1.33
CA PRO A 148 9.88 -36.97 -0.07
C PRO A 148 11.05 -36.14 -0.65
N PRO A 149 11.31 -36.19 -1.97
CA PRO A 149 12.24 -35.28 -2.62
C PRO A 149 11.86 -33.83 -2.33
N HIS A 150 12.84 -33.03 -1.92
CA HIS A 150 12.65 -31.65 -1.46
C HIS A 150 13.91 -30.84 -1.76
N LEU A 151 13.75 -29.51 -1.82
CA LEU A 151 14.85 -28.57 -2.03
C LEU A 151 15.68 -28.41 -0.73
N PRO A 152 17.00 -28.14 -0.82
CA PRO A 152 17.81 -27.87 0.36
C PRO A 152 17.30 -26.61 1.08
N PRO A 153 17.16 -26.62 2.42
CA PRO A 153 16.75 -25.43 3.16
C PRO A 153 17.66 -24.23 2.90
N PRO A 154 17.12 -23.00 2.84
CA PRO A 154 17.88 -21.82 2.46
C PRO A 154 18.97 -21.48 3.48
N ALA A 155 20.12 -21.01 2.97
CA ALA A 155 21.19 -20.49 3.82
C ALA A 155 20.73 -19.21 4.56
N PRO A 156 21.21 -18.94 5.79
CA PRO A 156 20.83 -17.74 6.53
C PRO A 156 21.10 -16.45 5.73
N MET A 157 20.14 -15.53 5.73
CA MET A 157 20.28 -14.24 5.07
C MET A 157 21.31 -13.37 5.81
N ALA A 158 22.17 -12.68 5.07
CA ALA A 158 23.09 -11.72 5.64
C ALA A 158 22.31 -10.47 6.14
N PRO A 159 22.47 -10.05 7.41
CA PRO A 159 21.86 -8.82 7.93
C PRO A 159 22.28 -7.60 7.12
N VAL A 160 21.32 -6.77 6.72
CA VAL A 160 21.58 -5.56 5.91
C VAL A 160 22.23 -4.46 6.75
N ALA A 161 21.81 -4.32 8.01
CA ALA A 161 22.30 -3.31 8.94
C ALA A 161 23.13 -3.91 10.09
N SER A 162 24.00 -3.09 10.68
CA SER A 162 24.93 -3.51 11.74
C SER A 162 24.79 -2.67 13.02
N PRO A 163 24.93 -3.26 14.22
CA PRO A 163 25.00 -4.71 14.48
C PRO A 163 23.66 -5.41 14.15
N PRO A 164 23.66 -6.74 13.95
CA PRO A 164 22.43 -7.51 13.74
C PRO A 164 21.51 -7.46 14.96
N VAL A 165 20.20 -7.58 14.74
CA VAL A 165 19.24 -7.84 15.83
C VAL A 165 19.08 -9.36 16.07
N PRO A 166 18.67 -9.81 17.27
CA PRO A 166 18.57 -11.25 17.56
C PRO A 166 17.61 -11.98 16.61
N GLY A 167 18.09 -13.04 15.95
CA GLY A 167 17.31 -13.83 15.00
C GLY A 167 17.25 -13.29 13.56
N GLU A 168 17.86 -12.13 13.28
CA GLU A 168 17.87 -11.53 11.95
C GLU A 168 18.51 -12.46 10.91
N GLY A 169 17.79 -12.69 9.80
CA GLY A 169 18.20 -13.57 8.71
C GLY A 169 18.27 -15.07 9.04
N GLN A 170 17.90 -15.49 10.27
CA GLN A 170 17.86 -16.91 10.64
C GLN A 170 16.51 -17.52 10.24
N TRP A 171 16.54 -18.52 9.36
CA TRP A 171 15.35 -19.22 8.87
C TRP A 171 14.77 -20.16 9.92
N GLN A 172 13.44 -20.25 9.96
CA GLN A 172 12.69 -21.09 10.90
C GLN A 172 11.56 -21.83 10.17
N PRO A 173 11.33 -23.13 10.42
CA PRO A 173 10.18 -23.87 9.89
C PRO A 173 8.85 -23.18 10.21
N ALA A 174 7.96 -23.09 9.22
CA ALA A 174 6.62 -22.52 9.37
C ALA A 174 5.55 -23.36 8.65
N GLY A 175 4.30 -23.22 9.07
CA GLY A 175 3.17 -24.00 8.56
C GLY A 175 3.21 -25.49 8.94
N ARG A 176 2.36 -26.29 8.31
CA ARG A 176 2.33 -27.75 8.48
C ARG A 176 3.55 -28.42 7.84
N LEU A 177 3.97 -29.53 8.42
CA LEU A 177 4.95 -30.42 7.83
C LEU A 177 4.31 -31.30 6.74
N ILE A 178 5.09 -31.68 5.73
CA ILE A 178 4.73 -32.63 4.67
C ILE A 178 5.60 -33.86 4.86
N ASP A 179 4.99 -34.97 5.29
CA ASP A 179 5.68 -36.21 5.70
C ASP A 179 6.86 -35.99 6.68
N GLY A 180 6.71 -34.99 7.57
CA GLY A 180 7.72 -34.61 8.57
C GLY A 180 8.75 -33.58 8.09
N VAL A 181 8.73 -33.20 6.81
CA VAL A 181 9.62 -32.18 6.23
C VAL A 181 8.95 -30.80 6.25
N PRO A 182 9.62 -29.72 6.68
CA PRO A 182 9.11 -28.36 6.52
C PRO A 182 9.15 -27.93 5.05
N ALA A 183 8.05 -27.41 4.54
CA ALA A 183 7.95 -26.90 3.17
C ALA A 183 7.98 -25.36 3.07
N VAL A 184 7.84 -24.67 4.20
CA VAL A 184 7.98 -23.21 4.30
C VAL A 184 8.97 -22.88 5.41
N TYR A 185 9.85 -21.93 5.13
CA TYR A 185 10.76 -21.35 6.11
C TYR A 185 10.54 -19.85 6.14
N GLU A 186 10.39 -19.28 7.34
CA GLU A 186 10.19 -17.84 7.54
C GLU A 186 11.42 -17.24 8.25
N THR A 187 11.75 -16.00 7.90
CA THR A 187 12.73 -15.16 8.59
C THR A 187 12.36 -13.69 8.48
N PHE A 188 13.18 -12.81 9.05
CA PHE A 188 13.07 -11.38 8.88
C PHE A 188 14.44 -10.71 8.77
N VAL A 189 14.49 -9.59 8.05
CA VAL A 189 15.64 -8.70 7.96
C VAL A 189 15.20 -7.25 8.09
N ARG A 190 16.09 -6.34 8.51
CA ARG A 190 15.88 -4.92 8.26
C ARG A 190 16.04 -4.66 6.74
N PRO A 191 15.20 -3.81 6.12
CA PRO A 191 15.28 -3.54 4.70
C PRO A 191 16.58 -2.82 4.31
N ASP A 192 16.99 -1.85 5.13
CA ASP A 192 18.10 -0.94 4.81
C ASP A 192 18.88 -0.51 6.07
N THR A 193 19.92 0.30 5.89
CA THR A 193 20.83 0.77 6.96
C THR A 193 20.39 2.05 7.68
N VAL A 194 19.34 2.70 7.16
CA VAL A 194 18.74 3.96 7.63
C VAL A 194 17.49 3.68 8.47
N HIS A 195 16.51 2.90 8.01
CA HIS A 195 15.24 2.64 8.73
C HIS A 195 15.33 1.44 9.67
N THR A 196 16.34 1.40 10.54
CA THR A 196 16.71 0.21 11.34
C THR A 196 15.68 -0.24 12.39
N SER A 197 14.53 0.43 12.51
CA SER A 197 13.39 0.03 13.33
C SER A 197 12.28 -0.69 12.55
N VAL A 198 12.38 -0.75 11.22
CA VAL A 198 11.48 -1.49 10.32
C VAL A 198 11.99 -2.92 10.12
N VAL A 199 11.11 -3.89 9.92
CA VAL A 199 11.47 -5.26 9.54
C VAL A 199 10.64 -5.73 8.34
N THR A 200 11.31 -6.40 7.42
CA THR A 200 10.72 -7.12 6.29
C THR A 200 10.66 -8.60 6.64
N GLY A 201 9.47 -9.19 6.58
CA GLY A 201 9.33 -10.63 6.66
C GLY A 201 9.68 -11.27 5.31
N VAL A 202 10.34 -12.41 5.35
CA VAL A 202 10.71 -13.18 4.15
C VAL A 202 10.30 -14.63 4.36
N ALA A 203 9.63 -15.22 3.38
CA ALA A 203 9.23 -16.63 3.39
C ALA A 203 9.78 -17.34 2.15
N TRP A 204 10.55 -18.40 2.37
CA TRP A 204 11.02 -19.33 1.35
C TRP A 204 10.11 -20.55 1.32
N MET A 205 9.76 -21.03 0.14
CA MET A 205 8.71 -22.04 -0.08
C MET A 205 9.18 -23.09 -1.09
N ASP A 206 9.22 -24.34 -0.65
CA ASP A 206 9.69 -25.47 -1.45
C ASP A 206 8.64 -25.91 -2.49
N THR A 207 8.91 -25.71 -3.78
CA THR A 207 8.01 -26.09 -4.87
C THR A 207 7.96 -27.58 -5.17
N ASP A 208 8.90 -28.38 -4.65
CA ASP A 208 8.91 -29.84 -4.78
C ASP A 208 8.03 -30.50 -3.70
N LEU A 209 7.73 -29.77 -2.63
CA LEU A 209 6.73 -30.13 -1.62
C LEU A 209 5.38 -29.40 -1.79
N LEU A 210 5.36 -28.24 -2.46
CA LEU A 210 4.17 -27.37 -2.57
C LEU A 210 3.60 -27.28 -3.99
N SER A 211 2.27 -27.28 -4.05
CA SER A 211 1.46 -26.99 -5.24
C SER A 211 0.86 -25.59 -5.10
N ALA A 212 1.17 -24.70 -6.03
CA ALA A 212 0.59 -23.36 -6.11
C ALA A 212 -0.77 -23.39 -6.83
N THR A 213 -1.70 -22.53 -6.38
CA THR A 213 -2.98 -22.27 -7.04
C THR A 213 -3.31 -20.78 -6.97
N LEU A 214 -3.82 -20.20 -8.06
CA LEU A 214 -4.33 -18.83 -8.12
C LEU A 214 -5.84 -18.83 -7.82
N TYR A 215 -6.22 -18.16 -6.73
CA TYR A 215 -7.62 -17.90 -6.38
C TYR A 215 -8.01 -16.53 -6.90
N SER A 216 -9.13 -16.45 -7.63
CA SER A 216 -9.58 -15.26 -8.35
C SER A 216 -10.42 -14.29 -7.50
N GLY A 217 -10.30 -14.37 -6.17
CA GLY A 217 -11.09 -13.58 -5.21
C GLY A 217 -12.60 -13.81 -5.33
N SER A 218 -13.42 -13.21 -4.45
CA SER A 218 -14.87 -13.22 -4.62
C SER A 218 -15.40 -12.15 -5.59
N GLN A 219 -14.56 -11.20 -6.04
CA GLN A 219 -14.98 -10.11 -6.94
C GLN A 219 -13.92 -9.68 -7.97
N ILE A 220 -12.64 -9.66 -7.61
CA ILE A 220 -11.51 -9.11 -8.40
C ILE A 220 -10.57 -10.28 -8.74
N PRO A 221 -10.31 -10.57 -10.04
CA PRO A 221 -10.29 -9.63 -11.16
C PRO A 221 -11.62 -9.45 -11.92
N GLY A 222 -12.71 -10.04 -11.44
CA GLY A 222 -14.00 -10.08 -12.15
C GLY A 222 -14.06 -11.25 -13.13
N HIS A 223 -14.96 -11.18 -14.11
CA HIS A 223 -15.15 -12.21 -15.15
C HIS A 223 -15.47 -13.63 -14.63
N GLY A 224 -15.94 -13.76 -13.38
CA GLY A 224 -16.35 -15.03 -12.79
C GLY A 224 -17.66 -15.61 -13.39
N PRO A 225 -18.17 -16.73 -12.83
CA PRO A 225 -17.61 -17.46 -11.70
C PRO A 225 -16.25 -18.11 -12.04
N TRP A 226 -15.51 -18.42 -10.98
CA TRP A 226 -14.22 -19.12 -10.99
C TRP A 226 -14.32 -20.31 -10.03
N SER A 227 -13.64 -21.40 -10.35
CA SER A 227 -13.57 -22.61 -9.52
C SER A 227 -12.73 -22.38 -8.26
N TYR A 228 -11.67 -21.57 -8.38
CA TYR A 228 -10.86 -21.12 -7.25
C TYR A 228 -11.21 -19.66 -6.90
N THR A 229 -11.98 -19.49 -5.83
CA THR A 229 -12.50 -18.21 -5.32
C THR A 229 -12.39 -18.18 -3.80
N ALA A 230 -12.41 -16.98 -3.19
CA ALA A 230 -12.68 -16.88 -1.77
C ALA A 230 -14.13 -17.31 -1.46
N PRO A 231 -14.41 -17.91 -0.30
CA PRO A 231 -13.44 -18.37 0.69
C PRO A 231 -12.77 -19.70 0.28
N VAL A 232 -11.55 -19.96 0.74
CA VAL A 232 -10.94 -21.30 0.60
C VAL A 232 -11.88 -22.33 1.24
N SER A 233 -12.25 -23.37 0.47
CA SER A 233 -13.20 -24.38 0.93
C SER A 233 -12.58 -25.31 1.98
N ALA A 234 -13.42 -25.91 2.84
CA ALA A 234 -12.98 -26.88 3.85
C ALA A 234 -12.11 -28.00 3.26
N GLN A 235 -12.49 -28.53 2.08
CA GLN A 235 -11.71 -29.54 1.36
C GLN A 235 -10.31 -29.03 0.98
N GLN A 236 -10.19 -27.83 0.42
CA GLN A 236 -8.90 -27.23 0.05
C GLN A 236 -8.06 -26.91 1.30
N SER A 237 -8.69 -26.50 2.40
CA SER A 237 -8.04 -26.26 3.70
C SER A 237 -7.36 -27.49 4.29
N THR A 238 -7.76 -28.71 3.92
CA THR A 238 -7.11 -29.95 4.41
C THR A 238 -5.66 -30.12 3.97
N SER A 239 -5.22 -29.44 2.90
CA SER A 239 -3.85 -29.48 2.39
C SER A 239 -3.12 -28.12 2.43
N LEU A 240 -3.84 -27.02 2.68
CA LEU A 240 -3.27 -25.66 2.66
C LEU A 240 -2.13 -25.49 3.69
N VAL A 241 -0.98 -25.01 3.21
CA VAL A 241 0.24 -24.72 4.01
C VAL A 241 0.43 -23.23 4.17
N ALA A 242 0.27 -22.45 3.10
CA ALA A 242 0.41 -20.99 3.12
C ALA A 242 -0.52 -20.30 2.12
N ALA A 243 -0.80 -19.02 2.32
CA ALA A 243 -1.52 -18.16 1.39
C ALA A 243 -1.00 -16.72 1.45
N PHE A 244 -0.92 -16.05 0.29
CA PHE A 244 -0.40 -14.69 0.20
C PHE A 244 -1.07 -13.86 -0.91
N ASN A 245 -1.00 -12.52 -0.77
CA ASN A 245 -1.67 -11.60 -1.68
C ASN A 245 -1.16 -11.67 -3.14
N SER A 246 -2.03 -11.33 -4.10
CA SER A 246 -1.65 -11.22 -5.51
C SER A 246 -1.11 -9.83 -5.86
N GLY A 247 -0.98 -9.52 -7.15
CA GLY A 247 -0.62 -8.21 -7.71
C GLY A 247 -1.77 -7.19 -7.68
N PHE A 248 -1.53 -6.01 -8.26
CA PHE A 248 -2.49 -4.90 -8.26
C PHE A 248 -3.81 -5.24 -8.96
N LEU A 249 -4.85 -4.43 -8.70
CA LEU A 249 -6.05 -4.34 -9.54
C LEU A 249 -5.68 -4.30 -11.03
N MET A 250 -6.43 -5.00 -11.88
CA MET A 250 -6.05 -5.17 -13.30
C MET A 250 -5.96 -3.85 -14.08
N SER A 251 -6.65 -2.79 -13.64
CA SER A 251 -6.52 -1.42 -14.16
C SER A 251 -5.14 -0.80 -13.92
N ASN A 252 -4.43 -1.23 -12.88
CA ASN A 252 -3.13 -0.73 -12.44
C ASN A 252 -2.00 -1.74 -12.64
N ALA A 253 -2.31 -3.03 -12.84
CA ALA A 253 -1.35 -4.11 -12.93
C ALA A 253 -0.43 -4.04 -14.17
N ASN A 254 -0.78 -3.26 -15.20
CA ASN A 254 -0.06 -3.18 -16.48
C ASN A 254 0.24 -4.56 -17.10
N GLY A 255 -0.64 -5.53 -16.82
CA GLY A 255 -0.46 -6.96 -17.06
C GLY A 255 -1.78 -7.65 -17.41
N GLY A 256 -1.71 -8.90 -17.85
CA GLY A 256 -2.86 -9.76 -18.09
C GLY A 256 -3.15 -10.76 -16.97
N TYR A 257 -4.22 -11.53 -17.18
CA TYR A 257 -4.75 -12.52 -16.26
C TYR A 257 -5.31 -13.70 -17.05
N TYR A 258 -4.75 -14.89 -16.81
CA TYR A 258 -5.20 -16.16 -17.38
C TYR A 258 -5.36 -17.19 -16.26
N THR A 259 -6.48 -17.89 -16.21
CA THR A 259 -6.68 -19.06 -15.34
C THR A 259 -7.83 -19.92 -15.85
N GLU A 260 -7.90 -21.18 -15.43
CA GLU A 260 -9.00 -22.11 -15.76
C GLU A 260 -9.28 -22.19 -17.29
N GLY A 261 -8.23 -22.14 -18.11
CA GLY A 261 -8.33 -22.15 -19.58
C GLY A 261 -8.81 -20.83 -20.21
N ARG A 262 -9.00 -19.77 -19.43
CA ARG A 262 -9.65 -18.52 -19.84
C ARG A 262 -8.73 -17.32 -19.63
N THR A 263 -8.58 -16.49 -20.67
CA THR A 263 -7.93 -15.18 -20.57
C THR A 263 -8.96 -14.14 -20.15
N ALA A 264 -8.92 -13.70 -18.89
CA ALA A 264 -9.76 -12.62 -18.39
C ALA A 264 -9.24 -11.24 -18.85
N TYR A 265 -7.90 -11.07 -18.87
CA TYR A 265 -7.22 -9.88 -19.37
C TYR A 265 -6.05 -10.31 -20.27
N PRO A 266 -5.87 -9.73 -21.47
CA PRO A 266 -4.81 -10.12 -22.40
C PRO A 266 -3.42 -10.09 -21.76
N LEU A 267 -2.67 -11.19 -21.89
CA LEU A 267 -1.27 -11.26 -21.45
C LEU A 267 -0.41 -10.31 -22.28
N ARG A 268 0.52 -9.63 -21.62
CA ARG A 268 1.36 -8.56 -22.16
C ARG A 268 2.80 -9.05 -22.24
N GLU A 269 3.40 -8.81 -23.41
CA GLU A 269 4.82 -9.04 -23.66
C GLU A 269 5.68 -8.16 -22.74
N GLY A 270 6.78 -8.72 -22.22
CA GLY A 270 7.66 -8.01 -21.30
C GLY A 270 7.14 -7.83 -19.87
N ALA A 271 5.88 -8.17 -19.57
CA ALA A 271 5.34 -8.07 -18.21
C ALA A 271 5.87 -9.19 -17.31
N ALA A 272 6.16 -8.85 -16.05
CA ALA A 272 6.51 -9.86 -15.05
C ALA A 272 5.29 -10.73 -14.73
N SER A 273 5.52 -12.03 -14.70
CA SER A 273 4.48 -13.06 -14.72
C SER A 273 4.76 -14.10 -13.65
N PHE A 274 3.81 -14.28 -12.73
CA PHE A 274 3.72 -15.48 -11.91
C PHE A 274 2.96 -16.53 -12.72
N VAL A 275 3.65 -17.61 -13.09
CA VAL A 275 3.12 -18.68 -13.94
C VAL A 275 2.96 -19.94 -13.09
N ILE A 276 1.78 -20.56 -13.16
CA ILE A 276 1.47 -21.85 -12.52
C ILE A 276 1.29 -22.88 -13.62
N TYR A 277 1.86 -24.07 -13.41
CA TYR A 277 1.78 -25.21 -14.32
C TYR A 277 0.75 -26.25 -13.83
N ASN A 278 0.42 -27.21 -14.68
CA ASN A 278 -0.56 -28.27 -14.41
C ASN A 278 -0.13 -29.29 -13.34
N ASP A 279 1.17 -29.38 -13.05
CA ASP A 279 1.73 -30.09 -11.90
C ASP A 279 1.72 -29.24 -10.62
N GLY A 280 1.20 -28.01 -10.66
CA GLY A 280 1.18 -27.07 -9.54
C GLY A 280 2.52 -26.45 -9.21
N ARG A 281 3.61 -26.71 -9.96
CA ARG A 281 4.83 -25.90 -9.82
C ARG A 281 4.54 -24.49 -10.32
N ALA A 282 5.29 -23.52 -9.81
CA ALA A 282 5.18 -22.13 -10.24
C ALA A 282 6.54 -21.48 -10.40
N THR A 283 6.59 -20.40 -11.18
CA THR A 283 7.82 -19.63 -11.41
C THR A 283 7.49 -18.15 -11.66
N VAL A 284 8.49 -17.30 -11.52
CA VAL A 284 8.42 -15.87 -11.85
C VAL A 284 9.35 -15.59 -13.03
N GLY A 285 8.86 -14.87 -14.04
CA GLY A 285 9.68 -14.48 -15.19
C GLY A 285 9.05 -13.40 -16.06
N GLN A 286 9.85 -12.82 -16.95
CA GLN A 286 9.39 -11.89 -17.97
C GLN A 286 8.64 -12.65 -19.08
N TRP A 287 7.42 -12.24 -19.38
CA TRP A 287 6.62 -12.84 -20.46
C TRP A 287 7.28 -12.65 -21.83
N GLY A 288 7.30 -13.73 -22.61
CA GLY A 288 7.91 -13.84 -23.94
C GLY A 288 9.44 -13.96 -23.96
N ARG A 289 10.10 -13.71 -22.82
CA ARG A 289 11.56 -13.90 -22.65
C ARG A 289 11.89 -15.15 -21.83
N ASP A 290 11.35 -15.25 -20.62
CA ASP A 290 11.65 -16.34 -19.68
C ASP A 290 10.54 -17.39 -19.61
N VAL A 291 9.30 -16.93 -19.82
CA VAL A 291 8.07 -17.73 -19.75
C VAL A 291 7.13 -17.30 -20.87
N SER A 292 6.40 -18.23 -21.45
CA SER A 292 5.42 -17.98 -22.50
C SER A 292 4.26 -18.97 -22.38
N MET A 293 3.22 -18.81 -23.20
CA MET A 293 2.08 -19.73 -23.17
C MET A 293 2.50 -21.11 -23.67
N ALA A 294 2.26 -22.13 -22.87
CA ALA A 294 2.53 -23.53 -23.19
C ALA A 294 1.37 -24.43 -22.73
N PRO A 295 1.18 -25.63 -23.30
CA PRO A 295 0.03 -26.50 -22.99
C PRO A 295 -0.08 -26.94 -21.52
N ASN A 296 1.00 -26.83 -20.75
CA ASN A 296 1.04 -27.15 -19.33
C ASN A 296 0.80 -25.93 -18.41
N VAL A 297 0.62 -24.71 -18.94
CA VAL A 297 0.31 -23.51 -18.14
C VAL A 297 -1.17 -23.51 -17.76
N THR A 298 -1.46 -23.44 -16.46
CA THR A 298 -2.83 -23.40 -15.91
C THR A 298 -3.24 -22.02 -15.44
N SER A 299 -2.29 -21.20 -15.00
CA SER A 299 -2.54 -19.82 -14.59
C SER A 299 -1.35 -18.91 -14.93
N VAL A 300 -1.65 -17.68 -15.32
CA VAL A 300 -0.67 -16.60 -15.47
C VAL A 300 -1.27 -15.35 -14.83
N ARG A 301 -0.58 -14.83 -13.81
CA ARG A 301 -0.90 -13.54 -13.20
C ARG A 301 0.26 -12.59 -13.42
N GLN A 302 0.02 -11.56 -14.21
CA GLN A 302 1.03 -10.54 -14.48
C GLN A 302 0.85 -9.33 -13.57
N ASN A 303 1.97 -8.70 -13.21
CA ASN A 303 2.01 -7.43 -12.51
C ASN A 303 3.30 -6.69 -12.86
N LEU A 304 3.18 -5.56 -13.53
CA LEU A 304 4.27 -4.67 -13.94
C LEU A 304 5.40 -5.40 -14.70
N VAL A 305 6.65 -5.11 -14.38
CA VAL A 305 7.87 -5.72 -14.95
C VAL A 305 8.75 -6.29 -13.83
N LEU A 306 9.82 -7.03 -14.16
CA LEU A 306 10.68 -7.66 -13.15
C LEU A 306 11.43 -6.60 -12.34
N LEU A 307 11.51 -6.78 -11.02
CA LEU A 307 12.29 -5.93 -10.11
C LEU A 307 13.62 -6.57 -9.70
N VAL A 308 13.70 -7.90 -9.71
CA VAL A 308 14.98 -8.64 -9.72
C VAL A 308 15.07 -9.39 -11.05
N ASP A 309 16.23 -9.32 -11.69
CA ASP A 309 16.57 -10.07 -12.90
C ASP A 309 18.02 -10.56 -12.85
N ASN A 310 18.27 -11.78 -13.29
CA ASN A 310 19.57 -12.47 -13.17
C ASN A 310 20.20 -12.41 -11.76
N GLY A 311 19.36 -12.44 -10.72
CA GLY A 311 19.78 -12.38 -9.31
C GLY A 311 20.24 -11.02 -8.82
N GLN A 312 19.94 -9.94 -9.55
CA GLN A 312 20.26 -8.56 -9.18
C GLN A 312 19.02 -7.66 -9.27
N PRO A 313 18.87 -6.66 -8.39
CA PRO A 313 17.90 -5.59 -8.58
C PRO A 313 18.09 -4.91 -9.95
N VAL A 314 17.00 -4.66 -10.69
CA VAL A 314 17.11 -4.11 -12.05
C VAL A 314 17.61 -2.65 -12.06
N SER A 315 18.41 -2.30 -13.08
CA SER A 315 19.19 -1.05 -13.09
C SER A 315 18.37 0.25 -13.16
N ASN A 316 17.09 0.16 -13.51
CA ASN A 316 16.15 1.30 -13.55
C ASN A 316 15.25 1.39 -12.31
N LEU A 317 15.55 0.65 -11.24
CA LEU A 317 14.91 0.85 -9.94
C LEU A 317 15.22 2.25 -9.40
N ASN A 318 14.15 2.99 -9.11
CA ASN A 318 14.22 4.32 -8.55
C ASN A 318 13.13 4.44 -7.49
N ALA A 319 13.53 4.66 -6.25
CA ALA A 319 12.66 4.84 -5.09
C ALA A 319 11.57 5.92 -5.29
N ALA A 320 11.82 6.91 -6.16
CA ALA A 320 10.90 7.99 -6.50
C ALA A 320 10.07 7.77 -7.78
N ASP A 321 10.28 6.68 -8.53
CA ASP A 321 9.49 6.36 -9.72
C ASP A 321 8.29 5.46 -9.39
N THR A 322 7.10 6.06 -9.39
CA THR A 322 5.83 5.35 -9.18
C THR A 322 5.03 5.17 -10.46
N SER A 323 5.66 5.39 -11.63
CA SER A 323 5.05 5.19 -12.95
C SER A 323 5.29 3.76 -13.48
N VAL A 324 6.44 3.17 -13.13
CA VAL A 324 6.79 1.78 -13.47
C VAL A 324 6.49 0.82 -12.31
N TRP A 325 6.74 1.24 -11.06
CA TRP A 325 6.75 0.40 -9.85
C TRP A 325 5.50 0.57 -8.98
N GLY A 326 4.36 0.59 -9.66
CA GLY A 326 3.03 0.76 -9.08
C GLY A 326 2.76 2.21 -8.67
N TYR A 327 1.54 2.68 -8.93
CA TYR A 327 1.08 3.95 -8.36
C TYR A 327 0.96 3.81 -6.84
N THR A 328 2.02 4.18 -6.12
CA THR A 328 1.88 4.42 -4.68
C THR A 328 0.88 5.54 -4.47
N LEU A 329 0.14 5.46 -3.36
CA LEU A 329 -0.60 6.59 -2.86
C LEU A 329 0.37 7.77 -2.72
N SER A 330 0.11 8.89 -3.41
CA SER A 330 0.84 10.16 -3.27
C SER A 330 2.30 10.24 -3.74
N ASN A 331 2.76 9.39 -4.67
CA ASN A 331 4.19 9.38 -5.11
C ASN A 331 5.16 9.18 -3.92
N ARG A 332 4.69 8.46 -2.90
CA ARG A 332 5.45 8.15 -1.69
C ARG A 332 6.43 7.02 -1.96
N VAL A 333 7.59 7.13 -1.33
CA VAL A 333 8.69 6.18 -1.42
C VAL A 333 8.38 4.94 -0.56
N TYR A 334 8.16 5.14 0.74
CA TYR A 334 7.94 4.09 1.73
C TYR A 334 6.44 3.84 1.99
N VAL A 335 5.96 2.65 1.66
CA VAL A 335 4.63 2.12 2.00
C VAL A 335 4.77 0.66 2.42
N ALA A 336 3.72 0.00 2.93
CA ALA A 336 3.80 -1.47 2.98
C ALA A 336 3.89 -2.00 1.54
N ARG A 337 4.92 -2.80 1.20
CA ARG A 337 5.04 -3.46 -0.10
C ARG A 337 5.18 -4.97 0.09
N SER A 338 4.92 -5.71 -0.98
CA SER A 338 5.26 -7.12 -1.07
C SER A 338 5.70 -7.50 -2.48
N GLY A 339 6.44 -8.60 -2.60
CA GLY A 339 6.89 -9.14 -3.87
C GLY A 339 7.14 -10.63 -3.76
N VAL A 340 7.19 -11.29 -4.91
CA VAL A 340 7.49 -12.72 -5.01
C VAL A 340 8.53 -12.96 -6.10
N GLY A 341 9.47 -13.85 -5.81
CA GLY A 341 10.49 -14.29 -6.74
C GLY A 341 10.64 -15.80 -6.75
N VAL A 342 11.55 -16.26 -7.61
CA VAL A 342 11.94 -17.65 -7.75
C VAL A 342 13.47 -17.75 -7.65
N THR A 343 13.98 -18.74 -6.92
CA THR A 343 15.41 -19.03 -6.79
C THR A 343 15.94 -19.80 -8.02
N ALA A 344 17.25 -20.03 -8.08
CA ALA A 344 17.88 -20.79 -9.16
C ALA A 344 17.46 -22.28 -9.20
N ASP A 345 17.18 -22.86 -8.02
CA ASP A 345 16.72 -24.24 -7.82
C ASP A 345 15.19 -24.40 -7.84
N GLY A 346 14.44 -23.29 -7.94
CA GLY A 346 13.01 -23.30 -8.22
C GLY A 346 12.09 -22.95 -7.05
N ALA A 347 12.61 -22.84 -5.82
CA ALA A 347 11.84 -22.39 -4.67
C ALA A 347 11.23 -21.00 -4.90
N LEU A 348 10.05 -20.76 -4.35
CA LEU A 348 9.44 -19.44 -4.32
C LEU A 348 9.92 -18.66 -3.09
N VAL A 349 10.13 -17.36 -3.25
CA VAL A 349 10.48 -16.45 -2.15
C VAL A 349 9.48 -15.30 -2.14
N TYR A 350 8.74 -15.15 -1.04
CA TYR A 350 7.94 -13.96 -0.76
C TYR A 350 8.72 -13.03 0.17
N ALA A 351 8.65 -11.72 -0.08
CA ALA A 351 9.07 -10.69 0.86
C ALA A 351 7.95 -9.67 1.06
N GLY A 352 7.74 -9.22 2.30
CA GLY A 352 6.74 -8.19 2.58
C GLY A 352 6.85 -7.60 3.99
N GLY A 353 6.53 -6.31 4.08
CA GLY A 353 6.63 -5.56 5.34
C GLY A 353 6.13 -4.11 5.19
N PRO A 354 5.96 -3.39 6.31
CA PRO A 354 5.65 -1.96 6.30
C PRO A 354 6.86 -1.12 5.87
N ASN A 355 6.62 0.10 5.42
CA ASN A 355 7.64 1.13 5.17
C ASN A 355 8.81 0.70 4.26
N LEU A 356 8.49 0.05 3.14
CA LEU A 356 9.45 -0.33 2.10
C LEU A 356 9.30 0.56 0.87
N ASP A 357 10.43 0.90 0.26
CA ASP A 357 10.45 1.33 -1.14
C ASP A 357 10.71 0.15 -2.09
N ILE A 358 10.73 0.42 -3.40
CA ILE A 358 10.92 -0.63 -4.41
C ILE A 358 12.36 -1.14 -4.47
N VAL A 359 13.34 -0.30 -4.13
CA VAL A 359 14.76 -0.66 -4.05
C VAL A 359 14.98 -1.58 -2.86
N ASP A 360 14.42 -1.25 -1.69
CA ASP A 360 14.44 -2.10 -0.50
C ASP A 360 13.86 -3.50 -0.78
N LEU A 361 12.67 -3.54 -1.41
CA LEU A 361 12.01 -4.80 -1.74
C LEU A 361 12.86 -5.65 -2.70
N ALA A 362 13.48 -5.02 -3.69
CA ALA A 362 14.33 -5.71 -4.65
C ALA A 362 15.64 -6.23 -4.04
N ASP A 363 16.30 -5.44 -3.19
CA ASP A 363 17.52 -5.85 -2.48
C ASP A 363 17.22 -7.02 -1.52
N VAL A 364 16.10 -6.97 -0.77
CA VAL A 364 15.67 -8.07 0.10
C VAL A 364 15.39 -9.35 -0.70
N LEU A 365 14.67 -9.27 -1.83
CA LEU A 365 14.37 -10.44 -2.68
C LEU A 365 15.63 -11.03 -3.32
N ALA A 366 16.56 -10.19 -3.78
CA ALA A 366 17.84 -10.65 -4.33
C ALA A 366 18.72 -11.30 -3.23
N ARG A 367 18.81 -10.72 -2.03
CA ARG A 367 19.51 -11.30 -0.88
C ARG A 367 18.92 -12.61 -0.39
N ALA A 368 17.62 -12.80 -0.56
CA ALA A 368 16.92 -14.06 -0.28
C ALA A 368 17.12 -15.13 -1.37
N GLY A 369 17.93 -14.84 -2.40
CA GLY A 369 18.33 -15.79 -3.45
C GLY A 369 17.42 -15.83 -4.67
N ALA A 370 16.45 -14.92 -4.80
CA ALA A 370 15.62 -14.86 -6.00
C ALA A 370 16.47 -14.47 -7.23
N VAL A 371 16.43 -15.28 -8.30
CA VAL A 371 17.07 -14.95 -9.58
C VAL A 371 16.17 -14.08 -10.46
N ARG A 372 14.86 -14.17 -10.29
CA ARG A 372 13.83 -13.33 -10.91
C ARG A 372 12.76 -13.01 -9.88
N ALA A 373 12.30 -11.77 -9.80
CA ALA A 373 11.23 -11.38 -8.89
C ALA A 373 10.34 -10.26 -9.43
N MET A 374 9.11 -10.20 -8.92
CA MET A 374 8.07 -9.26 -9.32
C MET A 374 7.35 -8.66 -8.10
N GLU A 375 6.82 -7.46 -8.28
CA GLU A 375 6.07 -6.77 -7.24
C GLU A 375 4.65 -7.34 -7.15
N LEU A 376 4.11 -7.40 -5.93
CA LEU A 376 2.73 -7.75 -5.62
C LEU A 376 1.98 -6.50 -5.12
N ASP A 377 0.74 -6.64 -4.69
CA ASP A 377 -0.04 -5.50 -4.19
C ASP A 377 0.59 -4.85 -2.95
N ILE A 378 0.33 -3.55 -2.77
CA ILE A 378 0.97 -2.68 -1.77
C ILE A 378 -0.08 -2.00 -0.89
N ASN A 379 0.37 -1.26 0.12
CA ASN A 379 -0.42 -0.69 1.21
C ASN A 379 -0.90 -1.74 2.24
N ASN A 380 -1.14 -1.26 3.46
CA ASN A 380 -1.31 -2.10 4.65
C ASN A 380 -2.49 -3.09 4.56
N ASP A 381 -3.55 -2.76 3.80
CA ASP A 381 -4.70 -3.62 3.63
C ASP A 381 -4.45 -4.79 2.67
N TRP A 382 -3.49 -4.69 1.75
CA TRP A 382 -3.29 -5.70 0.69
C TRP A 382 -2.11 -6.63 0.99
N VAL A 383 -0.99 -6.09 1.49
CA VAL A 383 0.19 -6.88 1.91
C VAL A 383 -0.17 -7.87 3.02
N ASN A 384 -0.13 -9.17 2.70
CA ASN A 384 -0.39 -10.25 3.64
C ASN A 384 0.23 -11.57 3.15
N PHE A 385 0.91 -12.26 4.06
CA PHE A 385 1.33 -13.66 3.93
C PHE A 385 0.96 -14.38 5.23
N ALA A 386 0.40 -15.58 5.11
CA ALA A 386 0.06 -16.42 6.25
C ALA A 386 0.44 -17.89 6.02
N THR A 387 0.96 -18.54 7.06
CA THR A 387 1.17 -19.99 7.15
C THR A 387 0.18 -20.64 8.09
N TYR A 388 -0.13 -21.92 7.86
CA TYR A 388 -1.12 -22.70 8.61
C TYR A 388 -0.54 -24.01 9.12
N ALA A 389 -0.62 -24.21 10.43
CA ALA A 389 -0.07 -25.37 11.13
C ALA A 389 -1.16 -26.09 11.96
N PRO A 390 -2.17 -26.73 11.34
CA PRO A 390 -3.12 -27.57 12.06
C PRO A 390 -2.41 -28.76 12.75
N PRO A 391 -2.96 -29.29 13.86
CA PRO A 391 -2.30 -30.35 14.63
C PRO A 391 -2.14 -31.70 13.93
N SER A 392 -2.83 -31.94 12.82
CA SER A 392 -2.75 -33.17 12.03
C SER A 392 -2.39 -32.86 10.56
N PRO A 393 -1.68 -33.77 9.86
CA PRO A 393 -1.23 -33.53 8.48
C PRO A 393 -2.35 -33.21 7.48
N THR A 394 -3.56 -33.73 7.73
CA THR A 394 -4.78 -33.50 6.92
C THR A 394 -5.81 -32.60 7.61
N GLY A 395 -5.44 -31.95 8.72
CA GLY A 395 -6.33 -31.05 9.43
C GLY A 395 -6.66 -29.79 8.60
N GLU A 396 -7.82 -29.21 8.86
CA GLU A 396 -8.24 -27.98 8.17
C GLU A 396 -7.40 -26.78 8.63
N ALA A 397 -6.74 -26.14 7.67
CA ALA A 397 -6.19 -24.80 7.84
C ALA A 397 -7.32 -23.81 8.17
N SER A 398 -7.09 -22.93 9.14
CA SER A 398 -8.07 -21.95 9.60
C SER A 398 -7.39 -20.75 10.25
N ALA A 399 -8.15 -19.70 10.54
CA ALA A 399 -7.67 -18.56 11.32
C ALA A 399 -7.10 -18.96 12.71
N ALA A 400 -7.60 -20.05 13.31
CA ALA A 400 -7.20 -20.49 14.65
C ALA A 400 -5.86 -21.25 14.69
N ASN A 401 -5.36 -21.70 13.53
CA ASN A 401 -4.07 -22.38 13.39
C ASN A 401 -3.15 -21.67 12.36
N GLY A 402 -3.48 -20.42 12.02
CA GLY A 402 -2.74 -19.60 11.07
C GLY A 402 -1.96 -18.47 11.75
N SER A 403 -0.76 -18.18 11.23
CA SER A 403 0.08 -17.06 11.65
C SER A 403 0.41 -16.16 10.47
N THR A 404 0.59 -14.85 10.68
CA THR A 404 1.04 -13.91 9.64
C THR A 404 2.55 -13.70 9.72
N LEU A 405 3.21 -13.62 8.58
CA LEU A 405 4.67 -13.54 8.44
C LEU A 405 5.32 -12.42 9.28
N VAL A 406 4.68 -11.24 9.34
CA VAL A 406 5.01 -10.22 10.35
C VAL A 406 3.77 -9.86 11.17
N PRO A 407 3.92 -9.54 12.47
CA PRO A 407 2.81 -9.05 13.29
C PRO A 407 2.18 -7.79 12.69
N GLY A 408 0.85 -7.77 12.59
CA GLY A 408 0.09 -6.60 12.13
C GLY A 408 -0.24 -6.55 10.64
N MET A 409 0.12 -7.56 9.83
CA MET A 409 -0.43 -7.70 8.47
C MET A 409 -1.97 -7.71 8.52
N ALA A 410 -2.61 -6.81 7.78
CA ALA A 410 -4.05 -6.58 7.92
C ALA A 410 -4.88 -7.81 7.53
N GLY A 411 -6.08 -7.91 8.11
CA GLY A 411 -6.96 -9.09 7.95
C GLY A 411 -6.45 -10.40 8.57
N GLY A 412 -5.20 -10.44 9.08
CA GLY A 412 -4.61 -11.60 9.73
C GLY A 412 -4.53 -12.83 8.83
N ALA A 413 -4.33 -14.01 9.42
CA ALA A 413 -4.36 -15.29 8.71
C ALA A 413 -5.80 -15.76 8.36
N GLY A 414 -6.84 -15.06 8.82
CA GLY A 414 -8.23 -15.44 8.59
C GLY A 414 -8.84 -14.95 7.28
N ARG A 415 -8.21 -13.98 6.59
CA ARG A 415 -8.82 -13.32 5.42
C ARG A 415 -9.19 -14.26 4.28
N TYR A 416 -8.36 -15.26 3.99
CA TYR A 416 -8.58 -16.17 2.84
C TYR A 416 -9.77 -17.14 3.03
N PHE A 417 -10.24 -17.33 4.27
CA PHE A 417 -11.47 -18.09 4.59
C PHE A 417 -12.72 -17.19 4.70
N SER A 418 -12.58 -15.89 4.43
CA SER A 418 -13.69 -14.95 4.49
C SER A 418 -14.40 -14.85 3.15
N SER A 419 -15.71 -15.10 3.11
CA SER A 419 -16.52 -15.02 1.87
C SER A 419 -16.55 -13.64 1.23
N TRP A 420 -16.27 -12.60 2.02
CA TRP A 420 -16.15 -11.22 1.54
C TRP A 420 -14.76 -10.87 0.97
N TRP A 421 -13.78 -11.77 1.01
CA TRP A 421 -12.43 -11.47 0.51
C TRP A 421 -12.41 -11.35 -1.02
N ALA A 422 -12.38 -10.10 -1.48
CA ALA A 422 -12.67 -9.78 -2.87
C ALA A 422 -11.50 -9.94 -3.84
N ARG A 423 -10.25 -9.74 -3.39
CA ARG A 423 -9.06 -9.74 -4.24
C ARG A 423 -8.50 -11.14 -4.49
N ASP A 424 -7.82 -11.29 -5.62
CA ASP A 424 -7.08 -12.49 -5.96
C ASP A 424 -5.89 -12.72 -5.03
N PHE A 425 -5.52 -13.99 -4.84
CA PHE A 425 -4.46 -14.42 -3.95
C PHE A 425 -3.90 -15.77 -4.39
N PHE A 426 -2.70 -16.09 -3.93
CA PHE A 426 -2.07 -17.38 -4.15
C PHE A 426 -2.19 -18.26 -2.92
N THR A 427 -2.37 -19.56 -3.12
CA THR A 427 -2.27 -20.59 -2.07
C THR A 427 -1.18 -21.58 -2.41
N LEU A 428 -0.49 -22.07 -1.39
CA LEU A 428 0.43 -23.20 -1.46
C LEU A 428 -0.18 -24.33 -0.65
N SER A 429 -0.54 -25.42 -1.33
CA SER A 429 -1.03 -26.65 -0.72
C SER A 429 0.05 -27.73 -0.76
N ALA A 430 0.03 -28.62 0.24
CA ALA A 430 0.88 -29.80 0.25
C ALA A 430 0.63 -30.66 -0.99
N ARG A 431 1.70 -31.04 -1.69
CA ARG A 431 1.61 -32.04 -2.76
C ARG A 431 1.16 -33.37 -2.17
N PRO A 432 0.32 -34.15 -2.89
CA PRO A 432 0.11 -35.55 -2.55
C PRO A 432 1.46 -36.27 -2.58
N SER A 433 1.84 -36.90 -1.46
CA SER A 433 3.06 -37.70 -1.40
C SER A 433 3.03 -38.74 -2.51
N ALA A 434 4.14 -38.86 -3.26
CA ALA A 434 4.33 -39.95 -4.21
C ALA A 434 4.52 -41.27 -3.46
N ARG A 435 3.44 -41.80 -2.89
CA ARG A 435 3.38 -43.19 -2.42
C ARG A 435 3.47 -44.05 -3.66
N THR A 436 4.64 -44.66 -3.87
CA THR A 436 4.77 -45.81 -4.75
C THR A 436 3.69 -46.83 -4.35
N PRO A 437 2.83 -47.27 -5.28
CA PRO A 437 1.70 -48.15 -4.97
C PRO A 437 2.14 -49.55 -4.50
#